data_AF-A0A5C6EUH0-F1
#
_entry.id   AF-A0A5C6EUH0-F1
#
_cell.length_a   1.000
_cell.length_b   1.000
_cell.length_c   1.000
_cell.angle_alpha   90.00
_cell.angle_beta   90.00
_cell.angle_gamma   90.00
#
_symmetry.space_group_name_H-M   'P 1'
#
loop_
_entity.id
_entity.type
_entity.pdbx_description
1 polymer ?
#
loop_
_entity_poly.entity_id
_entity_poly.type
_entity_poly.pdbx_seq_one_letter_code
_entity_poly.pdbx_strand_id
1 'polypeptide(L)'
;MLSWFLTLCGCGDNNSTRLDFDPNASIVREIAVVGFDVDAEPVIREMSDGSIWIHFEAMPPFFADDDPSSFDVQDFHDQLQSAAAAPVTHDDREVFAIAKPTPETANALKLWLETYRKTNGG
;
A
#
# COMPACT_ATOMS: atom_id res chain seq x y z
N MET A 1 23.93 52.94 10.03
CA MET A 1 25.05 52.02 9.84
C MET A 1 24.75 50.74 10.63
N LEU A 2 24.82 49.59 9.94
CA LEU A 2 24.99 48.24 10.48
C LEU A 2 23.82 47.68 11.33
N SER A 3 23.13 46.62 10.86
CA SER A 3 23.45 45.20 11.16
C SER A 3 22.51 44.66 12.25
N TRP A 4 21.85 43.49 12.20
CA TRP A 4 22.02 42.26 11.44
C TRP A 4 20.70 41.50 11.29
N PHE A 5 20.63 40.76 10.19
CA PHE A 5 19.79 39.59 9.99
C PHE A 5 20.04 38.54 11.07
N LEU A 6 18.98 37.95 11.63
CA LEU A 6 19.03 36.59 12.13
C LEU A 6 17.86 35.80 11.53
N THR A 7 18.18 35.18 10.41
CA THR A 7 17.49 34.05 9.81
C THR A 7 17.37 32.93 10.83
N LEU A 8 16.15 32.68 11.32
CA LEU A 8 15.78 31.41 11.91
C LEU A 8 15.53 30.43 10.76
N CYS A 9 16.59 29.77 10.29
CA CYS A 9 16.44 28.50 9.58
C CYS A 9 15.92 27.49 10.61
N GLY A 10 14.60 27.36 10.70
CA GLY A 10 13.98 26.17 11.25
C GLY A 10 14.24 25.03 10.28
N CYS A 11 15.32 24.27 10.50
CA CYS A 11 15.43 22.94 9.94
C CYS A 11 14.34 22.11 10.61
N GLY A 12 13.19 21.99 9.95
CA GLY A 12 12.17 21.02 10.30
C GLY A 12 12.77 19.63 10.13
N ASP A 13 13.13 19.01 11.25
CA ASP A 13 13.34 17.57 11.36
C ASP A 13 12.00 16.90 11.04
N ASN A 14 11.75 16.72 9.75
CA ASN A 14 10.64 15.92 9.26
C ASN A 14 11.01 14.45 9.46
N ASN A 15 11.03 14.02 10.72
CA ASN A 15 11.08 12.62 11.11
C ASN A 15 9.72 11.97 10.83
N SER A 16 9.27 12.05 9.58
CA SER A 16 8.33 11.09 9.04
C SER A 16 9.15 9.84 8.81
N THR A 17 8.82 8.77 9.51
CA THR A 17 9.38 7.43 9.33
C THR A 17 9.17 7.02 7.88
N ARG A 18 10.07 7.45 6.98
CA ARG A 18 10.09 6.97 5.61
C ARG A 18 10.47 5.51 5.72
N LEU A 19 9.53 4.64 5.38
CA LEU A 19 9.87 3.25 5.15
C LEU A 19 10.90 3.26 4.01
N ASP A 20 12.14 2.90 4.33
CA ASP A 20 13.25 2.91 3.39
C ASP A 20 13.09 1.76 2.39
N PHE A 21 12.30 1.98 1.34
CA PHE A 21 12.22 1.10 0.18
C PHE A 21 13.40 1.37 -0.77
N ASP A 22 14.02 0.33 -1.32
CA ASP A 22 15.06 0.53 -2.34
C ASP A 22 14.39 0.84 -3.69
N PRO A 23 14.60 2.05 -4.27
CA PRO A 23 14.02 2.39 -5.57
C PRO A 23 14.53 1.53 -6.73
N ASN A 24 15.61 0.76 -6.53
CA ASN A 24 16.16 -0.18 -7.50
C ASN A 24 15.74 -1.63 -7.21
N ALA A 25 14.87 -1.87 -6.23
CA ALA A 25 14.39 -3.20 -5.92
C ALA A 25 13.71 -3.83 -7.14
N SER A 26 14.11 -5.05 -7.47
CA SER A 26 13.51 -5.84 -8.54
C SER A 26 12.50 -6.82 -7.97
N ILE A 27 11.51 -7.20 -8.77
CA ILE A 27 10.54 -8.23 -8.42
C ILE A 27 11.25 -9.59 -8.34
N VAL A 28 11.17 -10.25 -7.19
CA VAL A 28 11.67 -11.61 -6.96
C VAL A 28 10.59 -12.64 -7.25
N ARG A 29 9.35 -12.33 -6.87
CA ARG A 29 8.20 -13.22 -7.02
C ARG A 29 6.91 -12.43 -7.16
N GLU A 30 6.02 -12.92 -8.01
CA GLU A 30 4.64 -12.42 -8.11
C GLU A 30 3.65 -13.49 -7.64
N ILE A 31 2.60 -13.04 -6.96
CA ILE A 31 1.52 -13.85 -6.43
C ILE A 31 0.23 -13.23 -6.93
N ALA A 32 -0.44 -13.92 -7.84
CA ALA A 32 -1.76 -13.52 -8.33
C ALA A 32 -2.81 -13.64 -7.21
N VAL A 33 -3.69 -12.65 -7.17
CA VAL A 33 -4.86 -12.59 -6.29
C VAL A 33 -6.09 -12.67 -7.17
N VAL A 34 -6.99 -13.61 -6.88
CA VAL A 34 -8.16 -13.86 -7.75
C VAL A 34 -9.47 -13.39 -7.14
N GLY A 35 -10.45 -13.16 -8.00
CA GLY A 35 -11.82 -12.83 -7.61
C GLY A 35 -12.19 -11.36 -7.74
N PHE A 36 -11.22 -10.53 -8.12
CA PHE A 36 -11.44 -9.16 -8.60
C PHE A 36 -11.94 -9.18 -10.06
N ASP A 37 -12.10 -8.01 -10.69
CA ASP A 37 -12.36 -7.96 -12.13
C ASP A 37 -11.21 -8.67 -12.88
N VAL A 38 -11.54 -9.49 -13.88
CA VAL A 38 -10.56 -10.26 -14.66
C VAL A 38 -9.54 -9.36 -15.35
N ASP A 39 -9.93 -8.13 -15.67
CA ASP A 39 -9.06 -7.14 -16.31
C ASP A 39 -8.36 -6.21 -15.29
N ALA A 40 -8.61 -6.39 -13.98
CA ALA A 40 -8.03 -5.58 -12.90
C ALA A 40 -7.69 -6.39 -11.64
N GLU A 41 -7.22 -7.63 -11.79
CA GLU A 41 -6.78 -8.45 -10.67
C GLU A 41 -5.51 -7.85 -10.02
N PRO A 42 -5.48 -7.67 -8.68
CA PRO A 42 -4.29 -7.18 -8.02
C PRO A 42 -3.19 -8.23 -7.97
N VAL A 43 -1.95 -7.74 -7.92
CA VAL A 43 -0.76 -8.60 -7.85
C VAL A 43 0.04 -8.25 -6.61
N ILE A 44 0.35 -9.27 -5.80
CA ILE A 44 1.30 -9.15 -4.69
C ILE A 44 2.69 -9.47 -5.24
N ARG A 45 3.63 -8.54 -5.05
CA ARG A 45 5.03 -8.64 -5.49
C ARG A 45 5.94 -8.69 -4.27
N GLU A 46 6.74 -9.74 -4.16
CA GLU A 46 7.87 -9.78 -3.23
C GLU A 46 9.08 -9.14 -3.92
N MET A 47 9.67 -8.13 -3.29
CA MET A 47 10.75 -7.31 -3.83
C MET A 47 12.11 -7.80 -3.32
N SER A 48 13.19 -7.51 -4.05
CA SER A 48 14.55 -7.95 -3.70
C SER A 48 15.12 -7.30 -2.44
N ASP A 49 14.54 -6.18 -2.00
CA ASP A 49 14.84 -5.51 -0.73
C ASP A 49 14.09 -6.12 0.47
N GLY A 50 13.26 -7.16 0.22
CA GLY A 50 12.46 -7.83 1.23
C GLY A 50 11.13 -7.14 1.53
N SER A 51 10.78 -6.07 0.84
CA SER A 51 9.45 -5.48 0.92
C SER A 51 8.42 -6.28 0.12
N ILE A 52 7.14 -6.07 0.43
CA ILE A 52 6.02 -6.60 -0.37
C ILE A 52 5.26 -5.41 -0.94
N TRP A 53 5.00 -5.41 -2.24
CA TRP A 53 4.20 -4.40 -2.90
C TRP A 53 2.92 -5.03 -3.43
N ILE A 54 1.77 -4.44 -3.17
CA ILE A 54 0.49 -4.83 -3.75
C ILE A 54 0.16 -3.82 -4.81
N HIS A 55 0.12 -4.27 -6.07
CA HIS A 55 -0.24 -3.44 -7.20
C HIS A 55 -1.70 -3.69 -7.56
N PHE A 56 -2.47 -2.62 -7.63
CA PHE A 56 -3.81 -2.62 -8.21
C PHE A 56 -3.70 -1.91 -9.56
N GLU A 57 -4.24 -2.50 -10.63
CA GLU A 57 -4.42 -1.79 -11.91
C GLU A 57 -5.53 -0.74 -11.83
N ALA A 58 -6.37 -0.89 -10.80
CA ALA A 58 -7.52 -0.05 -10.55
C ALA A 58 -7.86 -0.16 -9.06
N MET A 59 -7.71 0.95 -8.32
CA MET A 59 -8.09 1.00 -6.91
C MET A 59 -9.55 0.57 -6.72
N PRO A 60 -9.87 -0.24 -5.68
CA PRO A 60 -11.26 -0.48 -5.31
C PRO A 60 -12.03 0.85 -5.10
N PRO A 61 -13.32 0.96 -5.49
CA PRO A 61 -14.20 -0.06 -6.02
C PRO A 61 -14.58 0.18 -7.49
N PHE A 62 -14.15 -0.69 -8.41
CA PHE A 62 -14.89 -0.87 -9.67
C PHE A 62 -16.04 -1.88 -9.52
N PHE A 63 -16.18 -2.49 -8.33
CA PHE A 63 -17.10 -3.59 -8.04
C PHE A 63 -18.25 -3.23 -7.08
N ALA A 64 -18.32 -2.00 -6.58
CA ALA A 64 -19.46 -1.54 -5.80
C ALA A 64 -20.53 -1.09 -6.81
N ASP A 65 -21.50 -1.97 -7.08
CA ASP A 65 -22.59 -1.72 -8.03
C ASP A 65 -23.46 -0.50 -7.68
N ASP A 66 -23.40 0.03 -6.44
CA ASP A 66 -24.34 1.04 -5.95
C ASP A 66 -23.80 2.46 -5.73
N ASP A 67 -22.52 2.68 -5.42
CA ASP A 67 -21.96 4.05 -5.39
C ASP A 67 -20.42 4.05 -5.21
N PRO A 68 -19.61 4.53 -6.17
CA PRO A 68 -18.17 4.67 -5.94
C PRO A 68 -17.83 5.68 -4.83
N SER A 69 -18.77 6.53 -4.40
CA SER A 69 -18.58 7.45 -3.28
C SER A 69 -18.68 6.80 -1.89
N SER A 70 -19.09 5.52 -1.80
CA SER A 70 -19.19 4.80 -0.53
C SER A 70 -17.89 4.10 -0.10
N PHE A 71 -16.87 4.05 -0.95
CA PHE A 71 -15.61 3.40 -0.60
C PHE A 71 -14.69 4.35 0.18
N ASP A 72 -14.40 3.92 1.40
CA ASP A 72 -13.47 4.60 2.28
C ASP A 72 -12.07 4.01 2.08
N VAL A 73 -11.23 4.75 1.33
CA VAL A 73 -9.83 4.40 1.07
C VAL A 73 -9.03 4.27 2.37
N GLN A 74 -9.37 5.08 3.39
CA GLN A 74 -8.68 5.04 4.67
C GLN A 74 -9.05 3.77 5.44
N ASP A 75 -10.33 3.41 5.45
CA ASP A 75 -10.78 2.14 6.06
C ASP A 75 -10.15 0.93 5.36
N PHE A 76 -10.06 0.95 4.02
CA PHE A 76 -9.34 -0.09 3.28
C PHE A 76 -7.86 -0.16 3.67
N HIS A 77 -7.18 0.99 3.75
CA HIS A 77 -5.77 1.06 4.16
C HIS A 77 -5.57 0.54 5.58
N ASP A 78 -6.47 0.89 6.52
CA ASP A 78 -6.42 0.45 7.91
C ASP A 78 -6.65 -1.07 8.03
N GLN A 79 -7.63 -1.62 7.29
CA GLN A 79 -7.87 -3.06 7.23
C GLN A 79 -6.70 -3.82 6.60
N LEU A 80 -6.14 -3.28 5.51
CA LEU A 80 -4.97 -3.85 4.85
C LEU A 80 -3.74 -3.86 5.77
N GLN A 81 -3.50 -2.76 6.49
CA GLN A 81 -2.42 -2.67 7.48
C GLN A 81 -2.61 -3.67 8.62
N SER A 82 -3.85 -3.86 9.07
CA SER A 82 -4.19 -4.90 10.06
C SER A 82 -3.86 -6.29 9.53
N ALA A 83 -4.25 -6.61 8.29
CA ALA A 83 -3.97 -7.90 7.65
C ALA A 83 -2.48 -8.15 7.40
N ALA A 84 -1.72 -7.10 7.06
CA ALA A 84 -0.28 -7.18 6.84
C ALA A 84 0.51 -7.43 8.13
N ALA A 85 -0.03 -7.01 9.29
CA ALA A 85 0.65 -6.94 10.58
C ALA A 85 2.00 -6.18 10.50
N ALA A 86 2.11 -5.26 9.55
CA ALA A 86 3.32 -4.52 9.22
C ALA A 86 2.97 -3.11 8.71
N PRO A 87 3.89 -2.13 8.79
CA PRO A 87 3.65 -0.79 8.26
C PRO A 87 3.36 -0.81 6.76
N VAL A 88 2.24 -0.20 6.36
CA VAL A 88 1.81 -0.09 4.96
C VAL A 88 1.86 1.37 4.53
N THR A 89 2.56 1.67 3.44
CA THR A 89 2.51 2.97 2.75
C THR A 89 1.69 2.83 1.48
N HIS A 90 0.78 3.77 1.27
CA HIS A 90 0.04 3.91 0.02
C HIS A 90 0.79 4.92 -0.87
N ASP A 91 1.31 4.44 -2.01
CA ASP A 91 1.81 5.28 -3.10
C ASP A 91 0.61 5.81 -3.90
N ASP A 92 0.72 7.02 -4.45
CA ASP A 92 -0.35 7.68 -5.20
C ASP A 92 -0.75 6.98 -6.52
N ARG A 93 -0.02 5.93 -6.90
CA ARG A 93 -0.20 5.14 -8.13
C ARG A 93 -0.74 3.72 -7.88
N GLU A 94 -1.69 3.58 -6.96
CA GLU A 94 -2.42 2.30 -6.77
C GLU A 94 -1.51 1.15 -6.26
N VAL A 95 -0.42 1.53 -5.57
CA VAL A 95 0.53 0.60 -4.95
C VAL A 95 0.49 0.74 -3.44
N PHE A 96 0.33 -0.39 -2.74
CA PHE A 96 0.54 -0.48 -1.30
C PHE A 96 1.84 -1.20 -1.00
N ALA A 97 2.79 -0.49 -0.41
CA ALA A 97 4.10 -1.03 -0.05
C ALA A 97 4.15 -1.37 1.44
N ILE A 98 4.50 -2.61 1.76
CA ILE A 98 4.62 -3.16 3.10
C ILE A 98 6.09 -3.31 3.44
N ALA A 99 6.55 -2.58 4.46
CA ALA A 99 7.93 -2.67 4.91
C ALA A 99 8.08 -3.71 6.03
N LYS A 100 9.21 -4.43 6.00
CA LYS A 100 9.55 -5.45 7.00
C LYS A 100 8.44 -6.51 7.21
N PRO A 101 7.94 -7.12 6.12
CA PRO A 101 6.95 -8.18 6.23
C PRO A 101 7.52 -9.40 6.96
N THR A 102 6.65 -10.19 7.57
CA THR A 102 7.01 -11.54 8.02
C THR A 102 6.93 -12.51 6.85
N PRO A 103 7.52 -13.72 6.93
CA PRO A 103 7.38 -14.74 5.90
C PRO A 103 5.92 -15.16 5.61
N GLU A 104 4.99 -14.84 6.52
CA GLU A 104 3.57 -15.17 6.41
C GLU A 104 2.74 -14.04 5.79
N THR A 105 3.27 -12.80 5.80
CA THR A 105 2.54 -11.59 5.36
C THR A 105 1.99 -11.72 3.94
N ALA A 106 2.77 -12.26 2.98
CA ALA A 106 2.30 -12.41 1.60
C ALA A 106 1.07 -13.33 1.49
N ASN A 107 1.06 -14.44 2.22
CA ASN A 107 -0.07 -15.38 2.22
C ASN A 107 -1.28 -14.82 2.96
N ALA A 108 -1.05 -14.09 4.07
CA ALA A 108 -2.11 -13.42 4.81
C ALA A 108 -2.80 -12.34 3.97
N LEU A 109 -2.01 -11.51 3.28
CA LEU A 109 -2.49 -10.50 2.35
C LEU A 109 -3.29 -11.09 1.20
N LYS A 110 -2.80 -12.18 0.60
CA LYS A 110 -3.53 -12.90 -0.45
C LYS A 110 -4.91 -13.35 0.04
N LEU A 111 -4.95 -14.08 1.16
CA LEU A 111 -6.21 -14.60 1.71
C LEU A 111 -7.17 -13.46 2.08
N TRP A 112 -6.64 -12.39 2.66
CA TRP A 112 -7.43 -11.22 3.00
C TRP A 112 -8.02 -10.55 1.76
N LEU A 113 -7.24 -10.29 0.70
CA LEU A 113 -7.73 -9.68 -0.53
C LEU A 113 -8.83 -10.52 -1.22
N GLU A 114 -8.60 -11.84 -1.33
CA GLU A 114 -9.59 -12.77 -1.91
C GLU A 114 -10.89 -12.83 -1.08
N THR A 115 -10.80 -12.60 0.24
CA THR A 115 -11.95 -12.55 1.14
C THR A 115 -12.64 -11.19 1.10
N TYR A 116 -11.87 -10.11 1.08
CA TYR A 116 -12.35 -8.73 1.06
C TYR A 116 -13.33 -8.52 -0.10
N ARG A 117 -12.99 -9.04 -1.29
CA ARG A 117 -13.84 -8.98 -2.47
C ARG A 117 -15.13 -9.79 -2.35
N LYS A 118 -15.12 -10.95 -1.67
CA LYS A 118 -16.33 -11.75 -1.43
C LYS A 118 -17.31 -11.04 -0.48
N THR A 119 -16.78 -10.27 0.46
CA THR A 119 -17.60 -9.57 1.47
C THR A 119 -18.11 -8.21 0.97
N ASN A 120 -17.35 -7.51 0.12
CA ASN A 120 -17.63 -6.10 -0.24
C ASN A 120 -18.02 -5.86 -1.71
N GLY A 121 -18.10 -6.89 -2.56
CA GLY A 121 -18.58 -6.74 -3.95
C GLY A 121 -19.64 -7.77 -4.33
N GLY A 122 -20.42 -8.22 -3.35
CA GLY A 122 -21.57 -9.10 -3.54
C GLY A 122 -22.85 -8.42 -3.10
#